data_AF-A0A397Z3B3-F1
#
_entry.id   AF-A0A397Z3B3-F1
#
_cell.length_a   1.000
_cell.length_b   1.000
_cell.length_c   1.000
_cell.angle_alpha   90.00
_cell.angle_beta   90.00
_cell.angle_gamma   90.00
#
_symmetry.space_group_name_H-M   'P 1'
#
loop_
_entity.id
_entity.type
_entity.pdbx_description
1 polymer ?
#
loop_
_entity_poly.entity_id
_entity_poly.type
_entity_poly.pdbx_seq_one_letter_code
_entity_poly.pdbx_strand_id
1 'polypeptide(L)'
;QLGVKTKDGLYYKFIGFRDQDVASLTSFFQSAFGKTPEEKQLSVSGRNWGEVDLNGNNLTFLVGGKQAFEVSLADVSQTQLQGKNDVLLEFHVDDTAGANEKDSLTEISFHIPNSNTQFVGDETRPPAQVLHDRIMAVADVGAGIEEAVVTFDGIAILTPRGRYSVELHLSFLRLQGQANDFKIQYSSVVRLFLLPKSNQPHTFVVISLDPPIRKGQTMYPHIVMQFETDSVVESELSISDDLLNTKFKDKLEPSYKGLIHEVFTTVLRGLSGAKITKPGKFRSSQDGFAVKSSLKAEDGVLYPLEKGFFFLPKPPTLILHDEIDNVEFERHVAGGANMHYFDLSIRLKTDHEHLFRNIQRNEYNNLYSFISSKGLKITNLGGAGTAEGVAAVLQEDDDAVDPHLERIRNQAADES
;
A
#
# COMPACT_ATOMS: atom_id res chain seq x y z
N GLN A 1 -9.88 -15.03 30.15
CA GLN A 1 -9.26 -15.43 28.87
C GLN A 1 -9.34 -16.96 28.78
N LEU A 2 -9.49 -17.53 27.59
CA LEU A 2 -9.51 -18.99 27.37
C LEU A 2 -8.40 -19.36 26.38
N GLY A 3 -7.48 -20.22 26.82
CA GLY A 3 -6.45 -20.81 25.96
C GLY A 3 -6.86 -22.21 25.52
N VAL A 4 -6.77 -22.50 24.23
CA VAL A 4 -7.10 -23.82 23.66
C VAL A 4 -5.89 -24.31 22.86
N LYS A 5 -5.28 -25.42 23.30
CA LYS A 5 -4.23 -26.13 22.56
C LYS A 5 -4.84 -27.31 21.80
N THR A 6 -4.68 -27.33 20.49
CA THR A 6 -5.13 -28.43 19.64
C THR A 6 -4.09 -29.56 19.60
N LYS A 7 -4.47 -30.75 19.09
CA LYS A 7 -3.60 -31.94 19.09
C LYS A 7 -2.40 -31.81 18.16
N ASP A 8 -2.54 -31.03 17.10
CA ASP A 8 -1.51 -30.60 16.14
C ASP A 8 -0.60 -29.50 16.70
N GLY A 9 -0.83 -29.05 17.95
CA GLY A 9 0.07 -28.17 18.68
C GLY A 9 -0.23 -26.68 18.55
N LEU A 10 -1.20 -26.28 17.73
CA LEU A 10 -1.64 -24.89 17.62
C LEU A 10 -2.30 -24.43 18.92
N TYR A 11 -2.09 -23.15 19.26
CA TYR A 11 -2.63 -22.54 20.47
C TYR A 11 -3.48 -21.32 20.12
N TYR A 12 -4.74 -21.35 20.52
CA TYR A 12 -5.71 -20.29 20.28
C TYR A 12 -6.04 -19.58 21.60
N LYS A 13 -5.99 -18.25 21.59
CA LYS A 13 -6.30 -17.42 22.76
C LYS A 13 -7.54 -16.60 22.49
N PHE A 14 -8.59 -16.88 23.24
CA PHE A 14 -9.86 -16.16 23.19
C PHE A 14 -9.98 -15.21 24.39
N ILE A 15 -10.36 -13.96 24.12
CA ILE A 15 -10.51 -12.90 25.13
C ILE A 15 -11.97 -12.41 25.17
N GLY A 16 -12.34 -11.64 26.19
CA GLY A 16 -13.70 -11.07 26.34
C GLY A 16 -14.68 -11.84 27.21
N PHE A 17 -14.26 -12.97 27.79
CA PHE A 17 -15.07 -13.71 28.77
C PHE A 17 -15.15 -13.01 30.13
N ARG A 18 -16.30 -13.16 30.79
CA ARG A 18 -16.60 -12.71 32.15
C ARG A 18 -16.46 -13.88 33.14
N ASP A 19 -16.35 -13.58 34.43
CA ASP A 19 -16.20 -14.61 35.48
C ASP A 19 -17.35 -15.63 35.50
N GLN A 20 -18.57 -15.16 35.23
CA GLN A 20 -19.76 -16.01 35.13
C GLN A 20 -19.69 -17.03 33.98
N ASP A 21 -18.88 -16.78 32.95
CA ASP A 21 -18.78 -17.67 31.79
C ASP A 21 -17.95 -18.92 32.11
N VAL A 22 -17.11 -18.88 33.15
CA VAL A 22 -16.20 -19.98 33.53
C VAL A 22 -16.97 -21.27 33.85
N ALA A 23 -18.05 -21.19 34.64
CA ALA A 23 -18.83 -22.35 35.02
C ALA A 23 -19.51 -23.03 33.82
N SER A 24 -20.05 -22.22 32.91
CA SER A 24 -20.69 -22.67 31.68
C SER A 24 -19.68 -23.30 30.71
N LEU A 25 -18.52 -22.67 30.52
CA LEU A 25 -17.45 -23.19 29.67
C LEU A 25 -16.88 -24.50 30.22
N THR A 26 -16.62 -24.58 31.52
CA THR A 26 -16.13 -25.81 32.17
C THR A 26 -17.12 -26.96 31.99
N SER A 27 -18.41 -26.71 32.20
CA SER A 27 -19.46 -27.72 32.00
C SER A 27 -19.50 -28.20 30.55
N PHE A 28 -19.42 -27.26 29.59
CA PHE A 28 -19.37 -27.57 28.17
C PHE A 28 -18.14 -28.41 27.78
N PHE A 29 -16.93 -28.02 28.20
CA PHE A 29 -15.71 -28.75 27.88
C PHE A 29 -15.70 -30.15 28.51
N GLN A 30 -16.25 -30.28 29.71
CA GLN A 30 -16.39 -31.58 30.36
C GLN A 30 -17.39 -32.46 29.62
N SER A 31 -18.56 -31.93 29.23
CA SER A 31 -19.59 -32.73 28.55
C SER A 31 -19.24 -33.08 27.11
N ALA A 32 -18.66 -32.14 26.36
CA ALA A 32 -18.42 -32.31 24.93
C ALA A 32 -17.07 -32.97 24.63
N PHE A 33 -16.05 -32.73 25.45
CA PHE A 33 -14.68 -33.17 25.19
C PHE A 33 -14.07 -34.00 26.32
N GLY A 34 -14.75 -34.16 27.46
CA GLY A 34 -14.22 -34.86 28.63
C GLY A 34 -13.00 -34.16 29.26
N LYS A 35 -12.86 -32.84 29.05
CA LYS A 35 -11.73 -32.06 29.54
C LYS A 35 -12.18 -31.00 30.54
N THR A 36 -11.47 -30.91 31.66
CA THR A 36 -11.61 -29.82 32.62
C THR A 36 -10.64 -28.70 32.25
N PRO A 37 -11.10 -27.47 31.98
CA PRO A 37 -10.20 -26.33 31.84
C PRO A 37 -9.40 -26.08 33.12
N GLU A 38 -8.09 -25.86 32.98
CA GLU A 38 -7.21 -25.57 34.11
C GLU A 38 -7.11 -24.06 34.36
N GLU A 39 -7.18 -23.66 35.63
CA GLU A 39 -6.95 -22.27 36.01
C GLU A 39 -5.46 -21.94 35.98
N LYS A 40 -5.07 -21.02 35.10
CA LYS A 40 -3.68 -20.53 35.00
C LYS A 40 -3.55 -19.18 35.73
N GLN A 41 -2.78 -19.15 36.82
CA GLN A 41 -2.47 -17.89 37.51
C GLN A 41 -1.38 -17.09 36.77
N LEU A 42 -1.65 -15.80 36.56
CA LEU A 42 -0.71 -14.85 35.97
C LEU A 42 0.09 -14.10 37.05
N SER A 43 1.26 -13.58 36.68
CA SER A 43 2.04 -12.73 37.57
C SER A 43 1.49 -11.31 37.56
N VAL A 44 1.14 -10.81 38.74
CA VAL A 44 0.66 -9.42 38.96
C VAL A 44 1.64 -8.61 39.82
N SER A 45 2.88 -9.10 39.97
CA SER A 45 3.85 -8.55 40.93
C SER A 45 4.56 -7.28 40.44
N GLY A 46 4.49 -6.96 39.14
CA GLY A 46 5.22 -5.85 38.52
C GLY A 46 6.74 -6.02 38.48
N ARG A 47 7.27 -7.18 38.89
CA ARG A 47 8.71 -7.47 38.84
C ARG A 47 9.16 -7.67 37.40
N ASN A 48 10.31 -7.11 37.07
CA ASN A 48 10.94 -7.16 35.75
C ASN A 48 12.12 -8.17 35.68
N TRP A 49 12.27 -9.04 36.67
CA TRP A 49 13.25 -10.12 36.66
C TRP A 49 12.55 -11.47 36.72
N GLY A 50 13.06 -12.43 35.94
CA GLY A 50 12.37 -13.68 35.69
C GLY A 50 13.11 -14.59 34.71
N GLU A 51 12.40 -15.59 34.22
CA GLU A 51 12.87 -16.57 33.25
C GLU A 51 12.18 -16.34 31.89
N VAL A 52 12.84 -16.73 30.81
CA VAL A 52 12.29 -16.65 29.45
C VAL A 52 12.03 -18.06 28.96
N ASP A 53 10.78 -18.41 28.72
CA ASP A 53 10.40 -19.73 28.21
C ASP A 53 10.01 -19.64 26.72
N LEU A 54 10.63 -20.47 25.88
CA LEU A 54 10.39 -20.51 24.44
C LEU A 54 9.61 -21.78 24.11
N ASN A 55 8.31 -21.62 23.84
CA ASN A 55 7.39 -22.72 23.58
C ASN A 55 6.79 -22.62 22.18
N GLY A 56 7.34 -23.38 21.24
CA GLY A 56 6.98 -23.23 19.83
C GLY A 56 7.22 -21.77 19.41
N ASN A 57 6.24 -21.14 18.78
CA ASN A 57 6.37 -19.77 18.28
C ASN A 57 6.10 -18.67 19.33
N ASN A 58 6.10 -18.99 20.63
CA ASN A 58 5.78 -18.01 21.68
C ASN A 58 6.95 -17.86 22.66
N LEU A 59 7.29 -16.60 22.96
CA LEU A 59 8.19 -16.24 24.04
C LEU A 59 7.36 -15.82 25.25
N THR A 60 7.49 -16.56 26.36
CA THR A 60 6.79 -16.31 27.61
C THR A 60 7.77 -15.80 28.67
N PHE A 61 7.49 -14.65 29.28
CA PHE A 61 8.26 -14.16 30.42
C PHE A 61 7.61 -14.62 31.72
N LEU A 62 8.36 -15.36 32.53
CA LEU A 62 7.91 -15.98 33.77
C LEU A 62 8.50 -15.25 34.99
N VAL A 63 7.64 -14.89 35.93
CA VAL A 63 8.03 -14.27 37.20
C VAL A 63 7.54 -15.16 38.34
N GLY A 64 8.49 -15.80 39.05
CA GLY A 64 8.16 -16.75 40.11
C GLY A 64 7.32 -17.94 39.63
N GLY A 65 7.64 -18.45 38.43
CA GLY A 65 6.92 -19.56 37.79
C GLY A 65 5.54 -19.20 37.23
N LYS A 66 5.13 -17.93 37.30
CA LYS A 66 3.85 -17.44 36.74
C LYS A 66 4.10 -16.58 35.51
N GLN A 67 3.28 -16.74 34.47
CA GLN A 67 3.36 -15.93 33.25
C GLN A 67 3.05 -14.46 33.56
N ALA A 68 4.02 -13.59 33.30
CA ALA A 68 3.84 -12.14 33.36
C ALA A 68 3.32 -11.61 32.02
N PHE A 69 4.01 -11.93 30.93
CA PHE A 69 3.56 -11.63 29.57
C PHE A 69 4.04 -12.70 28.59
N GLU A 70 3.50 -12.64 27.37
CA GLU A 70 3.85 -13.54 26.28
C GLU A 70 3.76 -12.75 24.97
N VAL A 71 4.71 -12.98 24.08
CA VAL A 71 4.77 -12.38 22.74
C VAL A 71 4.93 -13.48 21.71
N SER A 72 4.29 -13.31 20.56
CA SER A 72 4.46 -14.19 19.39
C SER A 72 5.79 -13.86 18.73
N LEU A 73 6.60 -14.89 18.49
CA LEU A 73 7.85 -14.78 17.77
C LEU A 73 7.64 -14.62 16.25
N ALA A 74 6.46 -14.94 15.72
CA ALA A 74 6.12 -14.58 14.33
C ALA A 74 5.91 -13.06 14.15
N ASP A 75 5.65 -12.34 15.23
CA ASP A 75 5.44 -10.89 15.18
C ASP A 75 6.78 -10.15 15.28
N VAL A 76 7.88 -10.85 15.59
CA VAL A 76 9.23 -10.30 15.64
C VAL A 76 9.74 -10.09 14.21
N SER A 77 10.06 -8.84 13.87
CA SER A 77 10.63 -8.48 12.58
C SER A 77 12.13 -8.68 12.52
N GLN A 78 12.81 -8.40 13.63
CA GLN A 78 14.25 -8.44 13.74
C GLN A 78 14.63 -8.71 15.20
N THR A 79 15.71 -9.45 15.41
CA THR A 79 16.36 -9.54 16.72
C THR A 79 17.85 -9.25 16.58
N GLN A 80 18.43 -8.60 17.58
CA GLN A 80 19.84 -8.23 17.57
C GLN A 80 20.40 -8.20 18.99
N LEU A 81 21.70 -8.42 19.11
CA LEU A 81 22.41 -8.21 20.38
C LEU A 81 22.70 -6.73 20.57
N GLN A 82 22.34 -6.22 21.74
CA GLN A 82 22.66 -4.88 22.18
C GLN A 82 23.73 -4.97 23.28
N GLY A 83 24.98 -4.71 22.91
CA GLY A 83 26.10 -4.97 23.81
C GLY A 83 26.32 -6.47 24.06
N LYS A 84 26.85 -6.83 25.24
CA LYS A 84 27.23 -8.23 25.56
C LYS A 84 26.10 -9.04 26.20
N ASN A 85 25.17 -8.37 26.85
CA ASN A 85 24.22 -9.00 27.75
C ASN A 85 22.76 -8.72 27.39
N ASP A 86 22.47 -7.88 26.38
CA ASP A 86 21.09 -7.53 26.04
C ASP A 86 20.69 -8.10 24.68
N VAL A 87 19.45 -8.60 24.60
CA VAL A 87 18.83 -9.11 23.36
C VAL A 87 17.62 -8.24 23.05
N LEU A 88 17.67 -7.53 21.93
CA LEU A 88 16.58 -6.71 21.42
C LEU A 88 15.69 -7.55 20.50
N LEU A 89 14.38 -7.37 20.65
CA LEU A 89 13.33 -7.85 19.78
C LEU A 89 12.60 -6.64 19.21
N GLU A 90 12.69 -6.47 17.91
CA GLU A 90 11.92 -5.48 17.16
C GLU A 90 10.71 -6.22 16.59
N PHE A 91 9.52 -5.65 16.78
CA PHE A 91 8.29 -6.23 16.28
C PHE A 91 7.91 -5.57 14.96
N HIS A 92 7.24 -6.32 14.10
CA HIS A 92 6.54 -5.74 12.97
C HIS A 92 5.59 -4.68 13.50
N VAL A 93 5.93 -3.42 13.26
CA VAL A 93 4.97 -2.34 13.43
C VAL A 93 3.96 -2.55 12.33
N ASP A 94 2.82 -3.13 12.68
CA ASP A 94 1.68 -3.17 11.79
C ASP A 94 1.16 -1.74 11.67
N ASP A 95 1.79 -1.00 10.76
CA ASP A 95 1.52 0.39 10.42
C ASP A 95 0.09 0.65 9.96
N THR A 96 -0.65 -0.43 9.81
CA THR A 96 -1.92 -0.53 9.19
C THR A 96 -3.06 -0.66 10.24
N ALA A 97 -2.75 -1.08 11.47
CA ALA A 97 -3.69 -1.25 12.59
C ALA A 97 -4.07 0.06 13.31
N GLY A 98 -3.44 1.19 12.94
CA GLY A 98 -3.51 2.46 13.65
C GLY A 98 -4.86 3.20 13.64
N ALA A 99 -5.90 2.66 12.99
CA ALA A 99 -7.24 3.27 13.03
C ALA A 99 -7.97 3.04 14.37
N ASN A 100 -7.65 1.96 15.11
CA ASN A 100 -8.37 1.58 16.33
C ASN A 100 -7.46 1.24 17.54
N GLU A 101 -6.15 1.08 17.36
CA GLU A 101 -5.21 0.79 18.45
C GLU A 101 -4.43 2.05 18.86
N LYS A 102 -4.47 2.42 20.14
CA LYS A 102 -3.82 3.64 20.67
C LYS A 102 -2.35 3.46 21.02
N ASP A 103 -1.95 2.23 21.36
CA ASP A 103 -0.60 1.87 21.79
C ASP A 103 -0.16 0.59 21.07
N SER A 104 1.05 0.58 20.52
CA SER A 104 1.64 -0.58 19.84
C SER A 104 3.02 -0.87 20.41
N LEU A 105 3.32 -2.15 20.62
CA LEU A 105 4.62 -2.61 21.08
C LEU A 105 5.59 -2.65 19.91
N THR A 106 6.56 -1.74 19.89
CA THR A 106 7.55 -1.67 18.81
C THR A 106 8.77 -2.52 19.11
N GLU A 107 9.24 -2.49 20.35
CA GLU A 107 10.52 -3.08 20.74
C GLU A 107 10.48 -3.60 22.18
N ILE A 108 11.16 -4.71 22.44
CA ILE A 108 11.46 -5.23 23.78
C ILE A 108 12.95 -5.56 23.86
N SER A 109 13.63 -5.11 24.92
CA SER A 109 15.01 -5.52 25.22
C SER A 109 15.04 -6.34 26.50
N PHE A 110 15.66 -7.52 26.45
CA PHE A 110 15.91 -8.37 27.60
C PHE A 110 17.37 -8.27 28.03
N HIS A 111 17.62 -8.14 29.32
CA HIS A 111 18.95 -8.28 29.91
C HIS A 111 19.17 -9.73 30.39
N ILE A 112 20.25 -10.36 29.95
CA ILE A 112 20.64 -11.73 30.27
C ILE A 112 21.97 -11.69 31.04
N PRO A 113 21.95 -11.94 32.36
CA PRO A 113 23.17 -11.97 33.16
C PRO A 113 24.11 -13.11 32.74
N ASN A 114 25.42 -12.91 32.89
CA ASN A 114 26.41 -13.98 32.66
C ASN A 114 26.25 -15.17 33.61
N SER A 115 25.59 -14.97 34.75
CA SER A 115 25.22 -16.03 35.70
C SER A 115 23.93 -16.78 35.34
N ASN A 116 23.34 -16.51 34.16
CA ASN A 116 22.12 -17.17 33.72
C ASN A 116 22.32 -18.68 33.59
N THR A 117 21.47 -19.45 34.25
CA THR A 117 21.54 -20.92 34.30
C THR A 117 20.68 -21.61 33.23
N GLN A 118 19.81 -20.85 32.55
CA GLN A 118 18.90 -21.35 31.53
C GLN A 118 19.54 -21.35 30.14
N PHE A 119 20.22 -20.25 29.79
CA PHE A 119 20.95 -20.06 28.54
C PHE A 119 22.45 -20.11 28.83
N VAL A 120 22.94 -21.29 29.16
CA VAL A 120 24.36 -21.47 29.51
C VAL A 120 25.24 -21.21 28.29
N GLY A 121 26.12 -20.22 28.40
CA GLY A 121 27.10 -19.83 27.39
C GLY A 121 28.54 -19.92 27.91
N ASP A 122 29.49 -19.48 27.10
CA ASP A 122 30.92 -19.38 27.44
C ASP A 122 31.49 -17.99 27.09
N GLU A 123 32.82 -17.80 27.18
CA GLU A 123 33.46 -16.50 26.92
C GLU A 123 33.30 -16.01 25.47
N THR A 124 33.15 -16.91 24.50
CA THR A 124 32.99 -16.55 23.09
C THR A 124 31.52 -16.47 22.67
N ARG A 125 30.63 -17.17 23.38
CA ARG A 125 29.19 -17.20 23.17
C ARG A 125 28.46 -16.96 24.50
N PRO A 126 28.29 -15.69 24.93
CA PRO A 126 27.67 -15.37 26.21
C PRO A 126 26.19 -15.81 26.25
N PRO A 127 25.57 -15.93 27.45
CA PRO A 127 24.16 -16.30 27.59
C PRO A 127 23.18 -15.52 26.72
N ALA A 128 23.42 -14.22 26.52
CA ALA A 128 22.61 -13.39 25.62
C ALA A 128 22.68 -13.88 24.16
N GLN A 129 23.87 -14.25 23.67
CA GLN A 129 24.04 -14.84 22.34
C GLN A 129 23.29 -16.17 22.23
N VAL A 130 23.32 -17.01 23.27
CA VAL A 130 22.60 -18.29 23.28
C VAL A 130 21.08 -18.08 23.19
N LEU A 131 20.53 -17.11 23.94
CA LEU A 131 19.12 -16.75 23.84
C LEU A 131 18.78 -16.19 22.45
N HIS A 132 19.58 -15.24 21.94
CA HIS A 132 19.43 -14.67 20.61
C HIS A 132 19.37 -15.75 19.54
N ASP A 133 20.32 -16.69 19.53
CA ASP A 133 20.38 -17.77 18.54
C ASP A 133 19.16 -18.71 18.63
N ARG A 134 18.63 -18.94 19.84
CA ARG A 134 17.40 -19.72 20.02
C ARG A 134 16.18 -18.99 19.50
N ILE A 135 16.09 -17.68 19.74
CA ILE A 135 15.00 -16.87 19.18
C ILE A 135 15.11 -16.87 17.66
N MET A 136 16.29 -16.64 17.09
CA MET A 136 16.54 -16.71 15.65
C MET A 136 16.16 -18.06 15.03
N ALA A 137 16.29 -19.17 15.77
CA ALA A 137 15.93 -20.49 15.26
C ALA A 137 14.41 -20.77 15.29
N VAL A 138 13.64 -19.98 16.03
CA VAL A 138 12.23 -20.25 16.37
C VAL A 138 11.30 -19.17 15.84
N ALA A 139 11.63 -17.91 16.13
CA ALA A 139 11.19 -16.79 15.33
C ALA A 139 11.79 -17.02 13.95
N ASP A 140 11.00 -16.93 12.90
CA ASP A 140 11.44 -17.00 11.49
C ASP A 140 12.28 -15.76 11.11
N VAL A 141 13.26 -15.46 11.96
CA VAL A 141 14.12 -14.27 12.03
C VAL A 141 15.58 -14.72 11.83
N GLY A 142 15.86 -16.02 11.91
CA GLY A 142 17.11 -16.64 11.52
C GLY A 142 17.48 -16.38 10.08
N ALA A 143 18.79 -16.47 9.79
CA ALA A 143 19.42 -16.31 8.48
C ALA A 143 19.03 -17.38 7.43
N GLY A 144 17.75 -17.74 7.36
CA GLY A 144 17.08 -18.07 6.12
C GLY A 144 16.40 -16.79 5.65
N ILE A 145 17.10 -15.99 4.84
CA ILE A 145 16.42 -15.16 3.85
C ILE A 145 15.43 -16.12 3.19
N GLU A 146 14.10 -15.95 3.34
CA GLU A 146 13.21 -16.48 2.30
C GLU A 146 13.81 -15.90 1.03
N GLU A 147 14.47 -16.73 0.22
CA GLU A 147 15.15 -16.24 -0.96
C GLU A 147 14.10 -15.52 -1.78
N ALA A 148 14.36 -14.24 -2.10
CA ALA A 148 13.42 -13.48 -2.88
C ALA A 148 13.14 -14.27 -4.16
N VAL A 149 11.85 -14.50 -4.44
CA VAL A 149 11.40 -15.13 -5.67
C VAL A 149 12.00 -14.40 -6.86
N VAL A 150 12.05 -13.06 -6.77
CA VAL A 150 12.72 -12.19 -7.72
C VAL A 150 12.99 -10.84 -7.04
N THR A 151 14.08 -10.19 -7.47
CA THR A 151 14.47 -8.86 -7.01
C THR A 151 14.53 -7.88 -8.18
N PHE A 152 13.96 -6.69 -7.99
CA PHE A 152 14.02 -5.59 -8.94
C PHE A 152 14.79 -4.42 -8.32
N ASP A 153 16.02 -4.20 -8.77
CA ASP A 153 16.91 -3.20 -8.19
C ASP A 153 16.71 -1.79 -8.72
N GLY A 154 16.96 -0.82 -7.85
CA GLY A 154 17.07 0.58 -8.24
C GLY A 154 15.77 1.21 -8.72
N ILE A 155 14.62 0.69 -8.31
CA ILE A 155 13.29 1.19 -8.67
C ILE A 155 13.04 2.55 -8.01
N ALA A 156 12.60 3.51 -8.82
CA ALA A 156 12.22 4.83 -8.34
C ALA A 156 10.80 4.80 -7.76
N ILE A 157 10.68 4.97 -6.45
CA ILE A 157 9.39 5.13 -5.77
C ILE A 157 9.18 6.61 -5.50
N LEU A 158 8.08 7.16 -6.03
CA LEU A 158 7.71 8.56 -5.89
C LEU A 158 6.97 8.82 -4.57
N THR A 159 6.22 7.83 -4.10
CA THR A 159 5.46 7.88 -2.84
C THR A 159 5.46 6.49 -2.19
N PRO A 160 6.02 6.30 -0.98
CA PRO A 160 6.95 7.20 -0.28
C PRO A 160 8.24 7.39 -1.09
N ARG A 161 8.74 8.63 -1.16
CA ARG A 161 9.86 8.99 -2.03
C ARG A 161 11.16 8.26 -1.62
N GLY A 162 11.77 7.57 -2.58
CA GLY A 162 13.08 6.95 -2.42
C GLY A 162 13.46 6.06 -3.60
N ARG A 163 14.66 5.49 -3.53
CA ARG A 163 15.13 4.47 -4.47
C ARG A 163 15.29 3.18 -3.69
N TYR A 164 14.65 2.12 -4.18
CA TYR A 164 14.52 0.87 -3.45
C TYR A 164 14.94 -0.30 -4.33
N SER A 165 15.51 -1.33 -3.71
CA SER A 165 15.44 -2.68 -4.24
C SER A 165 14.10 -3.28 -3.81
N VAL A 166 13.33 -3.80 -4.76
CA VAL A 166 12.01 -4.39 -4.52
C VAL A 166 12.14 -5.90 -4.62
N GLU A 167 12.05 -6.57 -3.48
CA GLU A 167 12.11 -8.02 -3.38
C GLU A 167 10.70 -8.57 -3.27
N LEU A 168 10.37 -9.54 -4.12
CA LEU A 168 9.10 -10.26 -4.03
C LEU A 168 9.36 -11.60 -3.36
N HIS A 169 8.72 -11.86 -2.22
CA HIS A 169 8.81 -13.12 -1.48
C HIS A 169 7.54 -13.94 -1.69
N LEU A 170 7.46 -15.14 -1.13
CA LEU A 170 6.30 -16.03 -1.31
C LEU A 170 5.03 -15.51 -0.60
N SER A 171 5.19 -14.74 0.47
CA SER A 171 4.08 -14.28 1.33
C SER A 171 3.99 -12.75 1.49
N PHE A 172 5.07 -12.02 1.20
CA PHE A 172 5.14 -10.56 1.30
C PHE A 172 6.01 -9.97 0.18
N LEU A 173 5.99 -8.66 0.01
CA LEU A 173 7.01 -7.92 -0.72
C LEU A 173 7.82 -7.06 0.24
N ARG A 174 9.09 -6.86 -0.07
CA ARG A 174 9.98 -6.00 0.69
C ARG A 174 10.49 -4.86 -0.18
N LEU A 175 10.40 -3.64 0.34
CA LEU A 175 11.06 -2.46 -0.23
C LEU A 175 12.32 -2.21 0.60
N GLN A 176 13.47 -2.62 0.10
CA GLN A 176 14.76 -2.39 0.75
C GLN A 176 15.34 -1.05 0.30
N GLY A 177 15.51 -0.12 1.23
CA GLY A 177 16.01 1.23 0.95
C GLY A 177 17.21 1.56 1.82
N GLN A 178 18.00 2.58 1.44
CA GLN A 178 19.18 2.96 2.23
C GLN A 178 18.85 3.40 3.67
N ALA A 179 17.68 3.99 3.87
CA ALA A 179 17.30 4.61 5.14
C ALA A 179 16.08 3.97 5.81
N ASN A 180 15.25 3.26 5.05
CA ASN A 180 14.02 2.65 5.56
C ASN A 180 13.74 1.41 4.72
N ASP A 181 13.36 0.34 5.41
CA ASP A 181 12.87 -0.88 4.80
C ASP A 181 11.38 -1.03 5.10
N PHE A 182 10.60 -1.50 4.14
CA PHE A 182 9.19 -1.82 4.34
C PHE A 182 8.94 -3.28 3.99
N LYS A 183 8.34 -4.04 4.92
CA LYS A 183 7.81 -5.38 4.65
C LYS A 183 6.29 -5.28 4.54
N ILE A 184 5.73 -5.67 3.41
CA ILE A 184 4.31 -5.49 3.09
C ILE A 184 3.71 -6.85 2.76
N GLN A 185 2.78 -7.29 3.60
CA GLN A 185 2.06 -8.54 3.38
C GLN A 185 1.17 -8.44 2.13
N TYR A 186 1.10 -9.51 1.34
CA TYR A 186 0.24 -9.51 0.16
C TYR A 186 -1.25 -9.37 0.48
N SER A 187 -1.67 -9.76 1.69
CA SER A 187 -3.03 -9.56 2.18
C SER A 187 -3.44 -8.09 2.24
N SER A 188 -2.48 -7.18 2.42
CA SER A 188 -2.72 -5.74 2.43
C SER A 188 -2.80 -5.14 1.01
N VAL A 189 -2.42 -5.90 -0.03
CA VAL A 189 -2.44 -5.41 -1.42
C VAL A 189 -3.83 -5.55 -2.02
N VAL A 190 -4.56 -4.43 -2.06
CA VAL A 190 -5.95 -4.39 -2.57
C VAL A 190 -5.99 -4.41 -4.09
N ARG A 191 -5.11 -3.62 -4.72
CA ARG A 191 -5.18 -3.36 -6.17
C ARG A 191 -3.84 -2.91 -6.72
N LEU A 192 -3.54 -3.40 -7.92
CA LEU A 192 -2.43 -2.92 -8.73
C LEU A 192 -2.96 -2.03 -9.85
N PHE A 193 -2.27 -0.94 -10.16
CA PHE A 193 -2.56 -0.09 -11.30
C PHE A 193 -1.34 -0.01 -12.18
N LEU A 194 -1.52 -0.21 -13.49
CA LEU A 194 -0.48 -0.06 -14.50
C LEU A 194 -0.88 1.08 -15.42
N LEU A 195 -0.26 2.25 -15.27
CA LEU A 195 -0.71 3.52 -15.82
C LEU A 195 0.43 4.20 -16.60
N PRO A 196 0.48 4.05 -17.94
CA PRO A 196 1.47 4.70 -18.78
C PRO A 196 1.34 6.23 -18.71
N LYS A 197 2.47 6.95 -18.73
CA LYS A 197 2.46 8.41 -18.88
C LYS A 197 2.43 8.77 -20.35
N SER A 198 1.63 9.77 -20.70
CA SER A 198 1.61 10.31 -22.05
C SER A 198 2.80 11.23 -22.27
N ASN A 199 3.46 11.09 -23.42
CA ASN A 199 4.61 11.91 -23.83
C ASN A 199 5.81 11.86 -22.87
N GLN A 200 5.92 10.81 -22.06
CA GLN A 200 7.09 10.54 -21.24
C GLN A 200 7.39 9.03 -21.29
N PRO A 201 8.66 8.61 -21.33
CA PRO A 201 9.06 7.20 -21.44
C PRO A 201 8.96 6.49 -20.09
N HIS A 202 7.88 6.72 -19.36
CA HIS A 202 7.67 6.20 -18.02
C HIS A 202 6.26 5.65 -17.84
N THR A 203 6.18 4.55 -17.09
CA THR A 203 4.92 3.93 -16.68
C THR A 203 4.85 3.94 -15.15
N PHE A 204 3.72 4.41 -14.62
CA PHE A 204 3.43 4.28 -13.20
C PHE A 204 2.91 2.89 -12.91
N VAL A 205 3.48 2.26 -11.88
CA VAL A 205 2.87 1.10 -11.22
C VAL A 205 2.48 1.53 -9.82
N VAL A 206 1.19 1.44 -9.50
CA VAL A 206 0.69 1.83 -8.18
C VAL A 206 0.16 0.63 -7.44
N ILE A 207 0.67 0.41 -6.23
CA ILE A 207 0.17 -0.60 -5.30
C ILE A 207 -0.72 0.11 -4.29
N SER A 208 -2.03 -0.17 -4.33
CA SER A 208 -2.96 0.32 -3.31
C SER A 208 -3.02 -0.66 -2.16
N LEU A 209 -2.89 -0.11 -0.96
CA LEU A 209 -2.78 -0.84 0.28
C LEU A 209 -3.96 -0.52 1.16
N ASP A 210 -4.58 -1.57 1.69
CA ASP A 210 -5.48 -1.48 2.81
C ASP A 210 -5.17 -2.67 3.71
N PRO A 211 -4.77 -2.42 4.94
CA PRO A 211 -4.47 -1.11 5.55
C PRO A 211 -3.09 -0.48 5.09
N PRO A 212 -2.88 0.85 5.24
CA PRO A 212 -1.75 1.59 4.64
C PRO A 212 -0.41 1.40 5.36
N ILE A 213 0.74 1.52 4.68
CA ILE A 213 2.07 1.55 5.36
C ILE A 213 2.34 2.92 5.98
N ARG A 214 3.22 3.01 6.97
CA ARG A 214 3.57 4.27 7.62
C ARG A 214 5.05 4.57 7.43
N LYS A 215 5.39 5.85 7.45
CA LYS A 215 6.77 6.32 7.62
C LYS A 215 6.75 7.49 8.58
N GLY A 216 7.25 7.29 9.79
CA GLY A 216 7.13 8.27 10.87
C GLY A 216 5.65 8.49 11.24
N GLN A 217 5.12 9.69 11.03
CA GLN A 217 3.70 10.00 11.30
C GLN A 217 2.80 9.92 10.05
N THR A 218 3.38 9.71 8.87
CA THR A 218 2.64 9.75 7.60
C THR A 218 2.22 8.34 7.18
N MET A 219 0.94 8.17 6.85
CA MET A 219 0.40 6.94 6.25
C MET A 219 0.39 7.04 4.72
N TYR A 220 0.73 5.95 4.04
CA TYR A 220 0.77 5.81 2.59
C TYR A 220 -0.17 4.68 2.16
N PRO A 221 -1.42 4.99 1.78
CA PRO A 221 -2.34 4.00 1.20
C PRO A 221 -1.95 3.59 -0.22
N HIS A 222 -1.00 4.30 -0.84
CA HIS A 222 -0.55 4.01 -2.19
C HIS A 222 0.97 4.10 -2.28
N ILE A 223 1.59 3.04 -2.80
CA ILE A 223 2.98 3.05 -3.24
C ILE A 223 3.00 3.36 -4.73
N VAL A 224 3.63 4.46 -5.13
CA VAL A 224 3.72 4.89 -6.53
C VAL A 224 5.14 4.64 -7.04
N MET A 225 5.30 3.62 -7.88
CA MET A 225 6.55 3.28 -8.54
C MET A 225 6.58 3.87 -9.95
N GLN A 226 7.75 4.30 -10.39
CA GLN A 226 7.98 4.78 -11.76
C GLN A 226 9.00 3.87 -12.44
N PHE A 227 8.56 3.22 -13.51
CA PHE A 227 9.39 2.39 -14.38
C PHE A 227 9.67 3.11 -15.69
N GLU A 228 10.84 2.87 -16.28
CA GLU A 228 11.11 3.24 -17.67
C GLU A 228 10.32 2.32 -18.60
N THR A 229 9.54 2.90 -19.52
CA THR A 229 8.55 2.15 -20.31
C THR A 229 9.20 1.08 -21.17
N ASP A 230 10.30 1.42 -21.83
CA ASP A 230 10.94 0.55 -22.83
C ASP A 230 12.05 -0.34 -22.24
N SER A 231 12.26 -0.29 -20.93
CA SER A 231 13.27 -1.11 -20.25
C SER A 231 12.83 -2.57 -20.24
N VAL A 232 13.65 -3.44 -20.83
CA VAL A 232 13.43 -4.90 -20.90
C VAL A 232 14.23 -5.58 -19.81
N VAL A 233 13.62 -6.56 -19.15
CA VAL A 233 14.26 -7.43 -18.16
C VAL A 233 14.03 -8.88 -18.53
N GLU A 234 14.98 -9.73 -18.14
CA GLU A 234 14.86 -11.19 -18.14
C GLU A 234 15.05 -11.64 -16.68
N SER A 235 14.08 -12.38 -16.16
CA SER A 235 14.04 -12.76 -14.74
C SER A 235 13.65 -14.21 -14.61
N GLU A 236 14.50 -14.98 -13.93
CA GLU A 236 14.19 -16.35 -13.50
C GLU A 236 13.65 -16.29 -12.06
N LEU A 237 12.59 -17.04 -11.79
CA LEU A 237 12.00 -17.09 -10.46
C LEU A 237 12.70 -18.14 -9.59
N SER A 238 13.19 -17.73 -8.43
CA SER A 238 13.72 -18.63 -7.40
C SER A 238 12.58 -19.32 -6.63
N ILE A 239 11.85 -20.22 -7.29
CA ILE A 239 10.77 -21.04 -6.70
C ILE A 239 10.99 -22.51 -7.06
N SER A 240 10.73 -23.43 -6.12
CA SER A 240 10.79 -24.87 -6.40
C SER A 240 9.69 -25.34 -7.37
N ASP A 241 10.02 -26.29 -8.24
CA ASP A 241 9.07 -26.88 -9.20
C ASP A 241 7.80 -27.41 -8.51
N ASP A 242 7.92 -27.98 -7.32
CA ASP A 242 6.78 -28.47 -6.55
C ASP A 242 5.81 -27.34 -6.18
N LEU A 243 6.31 -26.20 -5.68
CA LEU A 243 5.47 -25.05 -5.33
C LEU A 243 4.86 -24.40 -6.58
N LEU A 244 5.63 -24.32 -7.67
CA LEU A 244 5.18 -23.77 -8.94
C LEU A 244 4.05 -24.61 -9.55
N ASN A 245 4.18 -25.94 -9.51
CA ASN A 245 3.18 -26.87 -10.05
C ASN A 245 1.96 -27.10 -9.14
N THR A 246 2.05 -26.76 -7.84
CA THR A 246 0.95 -26.93 -6.88
C THR A 246 0.24 -25.62 -6.56
N LYS A 247 0.90 -24.67 -5.91
CA LYS A 247 0.30 -23.44 -5.37
C LYS A 247 0.16 -22.33 -6.41
N PHE A 248 1.14 -22.24 -7.31
CA PHE A 248 1.25 -21.15 -8.30
C PHE A 248 0.98 -21.59 -9.74
N LYS A 249 0.43 -22.79 -9.91
CA LYS A 249 0.03 -23.30 -11.22
C LYS A 249 -0.92 -22.32 -11.90
N ASP A 250 -0.65 -22.02 -13.17
CA ASP A 250 -1.38 -21.06 -13.99
C ASP A 250 -1.34 -19.60 -13.48
N LYS A 251 -0.55 -19.32 -12.43
CA LYS A 251 -0.34 -17.96 -11.87
C LYS A 251 1.06 -17.43 -12.13
N LEU A 252 2.06 -18.31 -12.10
CA LEU A 252 3.46 -17.95 -12.33
C LEU A 252 4.10 -18.93 -13.33
N GLU A 253 4.97 -18.38 -14.18
CA GLU A 253 5.91 -19.13 -15.02
C GLU A 253 7.31 -19.13 -14.38
N PRO A 254 8.18 -20.12 -14.69
CA PRO A 254 9.53 -20.20 -14.12
C PRO A 254 10.44 -19.03 -14.51
N SER A 255 10.23 -18.45 -15.69
CA SER A 255 11.01 -17.31 -16.18
C SER A 255 10.16 -16.36 -17.00
N TYR A 256 10.56 -15.09 -17.03
CA TYR A 256 9.89 -14.02 -17.75
C TYR A 256 10.89 -13.20 -18.54
N LYS A 257 10.46 -12.73 -19.71
CA LYS A 257 11.20 -11.78 -20.54
C LYS A 257 10.24 -10.77 -21.14
N GLY A 258 10.49 -9.49 -20.90
CA GLY A 258 9.61 -8.43 -21.39
C GLY A 258 9.88 -7.09 -20.74
N LEU A 259 8.95 -6.15 -20.90
CA LEU A 259 9.07 -4.82 -20.29
C LEU A 259 9.03 -4.96 -18.77
N ILE A 260 9.94 -4.29 -18.07
CA ILE A 260 10.13 -4.44 -16.62
C ILE A 260 8.84 -4.21 -15.83
N HIS A 261 8.02 -3.24 -16.23
CA HIS A 261 6.75 -2.93 -15.58
C HIS A 261 5.69 -4.03 -15.79
N GLU A 262 5.72 -4.74 -16.92
CA GLU A 262 4.84 -5.87 -17.20
C GLU A 262 5.29 -7.12 -16.46
N VAL A 263 6.59 -7.41 -16.46
CA VAL A 263 7.18 -8.52 -15.70
C VAL A 263 6.90 -8.34 -14.21
N PHE A 264 7.23 -7.17 -13.66
CA PHE A 264 6.97 -6.83 -12.25
C PHE A 264 5.50 -7.01 -11.87
N THR A 265 4.57 -6.41 -12.63
CA THR A 265 3.13 -6.49 -12.30
C THR A 265 2.55 -7.90 -12.46
N THR A 266 3.07 -8.69 -13.41
CA THR A 266 2.65 -10.07 -13.62
C THR A 266 3.08 -10.97 -12.46
N VAL A 267 4.36 -10.89 -12.06
CA VAL A 267 4.87 -11.67 -10.92
C VAL A 267 4.17 -11.26 -9.62
N LEU A 268 4.05 -9.95 -9.36
CA LEU A 268 3.36 -9.45 -8.17
C LEU A 268 1.88 -9.87 -8.14
N ARG A 269 1.19 -9.89 -9.28
CA ARG A 269 -0.18 -10.42 -9.38
C ARG A 269 -0.23 -11.92 -9.09
N GLY A 270 0.72 -12.70 -9.59
CA GLY A 270 0.77 -14.15 -9.36
C GLY A 270 0.99 -14.50 -7.88
N LEU A 271 1.82 -13.71 -7.19
CA LEU A 271 2.12 -13.89 -5.77
C LEU A 271 1.00 -13.35 -4.85
N SER A 272 0.52 -12.13 -5.10
CA SER A 272 -0.48 -11.46 -4.25
C SER A 272 -1.93 -11.82 -4.56
N GLY A 273 -2.22 -12.27 -5.78
CA GLY A 273 -3.59 -12.43 -6.28
C GLY A 273 -4.30 -11.10 -6.61
N ALA A 274 -3.65 -9.96 -6.41
CA ALA A 274 -4.25 -8.64 -6.63
C ALA A 274 -4.55 -8.38 -8.12
N LYS A 275 -5.72 -7.80 -8.40
CA LYS A 275 -6.12 -7.48 -9.77
C LYS A 275 -5.39 -6.25 -10.29
N ILE A 276 -4.97 -6.31 -11.55
CA ILE A 276 -4.35 -5.19 -12.26
C ILE A 276 -5.44 -4.37 -12.96
N THR A 277 -5.44 -3.06 -12.70
CA THR A 277 -6.24 -2.07 -13.43
C THR A 277 -5.33 -1.35 -14.44
N LYS A 278 -5.70 -1.41 -15.71
CA LYS A 278 -5.07 -0.65 -16.80
C LYS A 278 -5.93 0.58 -17.13
N PRO A 279 -5.46 1.54 -17.95
CA PRO A 279 -6.27 2.67 -18.37
C PRO A 279 -7.57 2.23 -19.05
N GLY A 280 -8.61 3.05 -18.90
CA GLY A 280 -9.90 2.81 -19.52
C GLY A 280 -9.97 3.22 -21.00
N LYS A 281 -11.19 3.46 -21.46
CA LYS A 281 -11.48 3.95 -22.82
C LYS A 281 -11.22 5.44 -23.01
N PHE A 282 -10.93 6.19 -21.94
CA PHE A 282 -10.62 7.61 -22.03
C PHE A 282 -9.40 7.84 -22.94
N ARG A 283 -9.48 8.88 -23.77
CA ARG A 283 -8.35 9.41 -24.52
C ARG A 283 -8.30 10.92 -24.36
N SER A 284 -7.10 11.43 -24.09
CA SER A 284 -6.84 12.87 -24.06
C SER A 284 -6.76 13.45 -25.47
N SER A 285 -6.66 14.78 -25.58
CA SER A 285 -6.51 15.48 -26.85
C SER A 285 -5.27 15.07 -27.67
N GLN A 286 -4.29 14.46 -27.00
CA GLN A 286 -3.04 13.98 -27.57
C GLN A 286 -2.99 12.43 -27.62
N ASP A 287 -4.15 11.78 -27.65
CA ASP A 287 -4.32 10.31 -27.62
C ASP A 287 -3.69 9.64 -26.38
N GLY A 288 -3.55 10.40 -25.29
CA GLY A 288 -3.05 9.94 -24.01
C GLY A 288 -4.10 9.31 -23.11
N PHE A 289 -3.69 8.74 -21.98
CA PHE A 289 -4.60 8.08 -21.02
C PHE A 289 -5.00 8.95 -19.82
N ALA A 290 -4.44 10.16 -19.74
CA ALA A 290 -4.61 11.08 -18.62
C ALA A 290 -4.57 12.52 -19.10
N VAL A 291 -5.07 13.42 -18.25
CA VAL A 291 -5.00 14.87 -18.45
C VAL A 291 -4.02 15.46 -17.44
N LYS A 292 -3.24 16.46 -17.85
CA LYS A 292 -2.42 17.24 -16.92
C LYS A 292 -3.33 18.12 -16.08
N SER A 293 -3.07 18.17 -14.78
CA SER A 293 -3.82 18.98 -13.82
C SER A 293 -2.96 19.22 -12.58
N SER A 294 -3.42 20.07 -11.67
CA SER A 294 -2.85 20.20 -10.33
C SER A 294 -3.91 19.94 -9.27
N LEU A 295 -3.51 19.29 -8.18
CA LEU A 295 -4.36 19.10 -7.00
C LEU A 295 -3.70 19.83 -5.83
N LYS A 296 -4.42 20.79 -5.25
CA LYS A 296 -3.86 21.74 -4.27
C LYS A 296 -2.70 22.53 -4.89
N ALA A 297 -1.47 22.31 -4.41
CA ALA A 297 -0.25 22.99 -4.87
C ALA A 297 0.71 22.06 -5.62
N GLU A 298 0.27 20.83 -5.94
CA GLU A 298 1.11 19.82 -6.59
C GLU A 298 0.62 19.57 -8.01
N ASP A 299 1.55 19.64 -8.98
CA ASP A 299 1.29 19.30 -10.37
C ASP A 299 1.33 17.79 -10.57
N GLY A 300 0.44 17.30 -11.44
CA GLY A 300 0.34 15.88 -11.72
C GLY A 300 -0.49 15.56 -12.96
N VAL A 301 -0.99 14.34 -12.97
CA VAL A 301 -1.84 13.80 -14.04
C VAL A 301 -3.04 13.11 -13.41
N LEU A 302 -4.22 13.38 -13.96
CA LEU A 302 -5.47 12.75 -13.58
C LEU A 302 -5.79 11.66 -14.61
N TYR A 303 -5.88 10.41 -14.16
CA TYR A 303 -6.28 9.27 -14.97
C TYR A 303 -7.78 9.00 -14.79
N PRO A 304 -8.62 9.19 -15.82
CA PRO A 304 -9.99 8.70 -15.83
C PRO A 304 -10.01 7.19 -16.09
N LEU A 305 -10.35 6.41 -15.06
CA LEU A 305 -10.38 4.94 -15.08
C LEU A 305 -11.80 4.42 -15.19
N GLU A 306 -11.95 3.13 -15.48
CA GLU A 306 -13.27 2.51 -15.67
C GLU A 306 -14.22 2.67 -14.45
N LYS A 307 -13.66 2.74 -13.24
CA LYS A 307 -14.39 2.78 -11.96
C LYS A 307 -13.98 3.95 -11.03
N GLY A 308 -13.25 4.94 -11.53
CA GLY A 308 -12.78 6.03 -10.69
C GLY A 308 -11.84 6.99 -11.41
N PHE A 309 -11.39 8.00 -10.68
CA PHE A 309 -10.30 8.87 -11.09
C PHE A 309 -9.08 8.61 -10.22
N PHE A 310 -7.88 8.64 -10.80
CA PHE A 310 -6.64 8.52 -10.03
C PHE A 310 -5.68 9.65 -10.38
N PHE A 311 -5.46 10.56 -9.42
CA PHE A 311 -4.44 11.60 -9.52
C PHE A 311 -3.09 11.11 -9.02
N LEU A 312 -2.04 11.33 -9.80
CA LEU A 312 -0.66 10.89 -9.55
C LEU A 312 0.34 11.99 -9.94
N PRO A 313 1.56 12.00 -9.38
CA PRO A 313 2.10 11.04 -8.40
C PRO A 313 1.95 11.48 -6.94
N LYS A 314 1.58 12.74 -6.67
CA LYS A 314 1.60 13.31 -5.31
C LYS A 314 0.54 14.40 -5.12
N PRO A 315 -0.29 14.34 -4.06
CA PRO A 315 -0.58 13.13 -3.30
C PRO A 315 -1.33 12.12 -4.19
N PRO A 316 -0.98 10.82 -4.16
CA PRO A 316 -1.79 9.83 -4.87
C PRO A 316 -3.22 9.86 -4.34
N THR A 317 -4.19 10.15 -5.21
CA THR A 317 -5.59 10.33 -4.82
C THR A 317 -6.48 9.51 -5.73
N LEU A 318 -6.95 8.36 -5.23
CA LEU A 318 -7.92 7.50 -5.91
C LEU A 318 -9.34 7.88 -5.44
N ILE A 319 -10.21 8.20 -6.38
CA ILE A 319 -11.62 8.56 -6.14
C ILE A 319 -12.48 7.55 -6.90
N LEU A 320 -13.27 6.73 -6.20
CA LEU A 320 -14.12 5.74 -6.88
C LEU A 320 -15.41 6.40 -7.36
N HIS A 321 -15.92 5.98 -8.53
CA HIS A 321 -17.18 6.53 -9.07
C HIS A 321 -18.35 6.36 -8.08
N ASP A 322 -18.38 5.26 -7.35
CA ASP A 322 -19.43 4.96 -6.36
C ASP A 322 -19.42 5.93 -5.16
N GLU A 323 -18.33 6.68 -4.96
CA GLU A 323 -18.17 7.68 -3.89
C GLU A 323 -18.54 9.09 -4.35
N ILE A 324 -18.65 9.33 -5.66
CA ILE A 324 -18.92 10.64 -6.24
C ILE A 324 -20.42 10.97 -6.12
N ASP A 325 -20.73 12.17 -5.65
CA ASP A 325 -22.09 12.73 -5.71
C ASP A 325 -22.31 13.49 -7.03
N ASN A 326 -21.42 14.42 -7.35
CA ASN A 326 -21.48 15.20 -8.58
C ASN A 326 -20.10 15.71 -9.02
N VAL A 327 -20.02 16.11 -10.28
CA VAL A 327 -18.84 16.70 -10.91
C VAL A 327 -19.20 18.06 -11.49
N GLU A 328 -18.32 19.03 -11.32
CA GLU A 328 -18.52 20.40 -11.76
C GLU A 328 -17.34 20.86 -12.61
N PHE A 329 -17.64 21.47 -13.76
CA PHE A 329 -16.64 22.12 -14.60
C PHE A 329 -16.64 23.61 -14.27
N GLU A 330 -15.57 24.09 -13.67
CA GLU A 330 -15.41 25.49 -13.27
C GLU A 330 -14.60 26.26 -14.30
N ARG A 331 -15.13 27.43 -14.69
CA ARG A 331 -14.45 28.37 -15.56
C ARG A 331 -13.74 29.42 -14.72
N HIS A 332 -12.49 29.73 -15.05
CA HIS A 332 -11.77 30.83 -14.44
C HIS A 332 -12.38 32.18 -14.89
N VAL A 333 -13.33 32.75 -14.13
CA VAL A 333 -14.03 33.99 -14.52
C VAL A 333 -13.17 35.27 -14.32
N ALA A 334 -11.91 35.13 -13.89
CA ALA A 334 -11.04 36.26 -13.57
C ALA A 334 -10.16 36.70 -14.77
N GLY A 335 -10.75 37.50 -15.67
CA GLY A 335 -10.04 38.55 -16.41
C GLY A 335 -9.25 38.17 -17.68
N GLY A 336 -9.88 38.39 -18.85
CA GLY A 336 -9.19 38.65 -20.13
C GLY A 336 -9.13 37.47 -21.12
N ALA A 337 -9.92 37.59 -22.20
CA ALA A 337 -9.92 37.02 -23.57
C ALA A 337 -9.11 35.76 -23.99
N ASN A 338 -8.46 34.98 -23.11
CA ASN A 338 -7.76 33.75 -23.49
C ASN A 338 -7.77 32.71 -22.35
N MET A 339 -8.94 32.13 -22.10
CA MET A 339 -9.04 31.00 -21.16
C MET A 339 -8.57 29.71 -21.81
N HIS A 340 -7.27 29.46 -21.72
CA HIS A 340 -6.64 28.21 -22.16
C HIS A 340 -6.89 27.03 -21.20
N TYR A 341 -7.43 27.29 -20.00
CA TYR A 341 -7.59 26.30 -18.94
C TYR A 341 -8.97 26.37 -18.26
N PHE A 342 -9.37 25.27 -17.63
CA PHE A 342 -10.53 25.16 -16.75
C PHE A 342 -10.18 24.28 -15.55
N ASP A 343 -11.04 24.31 -14.53
CA ASP A 343 -10.90 23.48 -13.33
C ASP A 343 -12.03 22.44 -13.26
N LEU A 344 -11.75 21.28 -12.70
CA LEU A 344 -12.70 20.18 -12.51
C LEU A 344 -12.85 19.91 -11.02
N SER A 345 -14.04 20.18 -10.47
CA SER A 345 -14.38 19.85 -9.10
C SER A 345 -15.13 18.52 -9.04
N ILE A 346 -14.67 17.60 -8.20
CA ILE A 346 -15.34 16.32 -7.93
C ILE A 346 -15.78 16.32 -6.47
N ARG A 347 -17.10 16.34 -6.24
CA ARG A 347 -17.69 16.29 -4.90
C ARG A 347 -18.07 14.87 -4.55
N LEU A 348 -17.59 14.39 -3.41
CA LEU A 348 -17.93 13.09 -2.85
C LEU A 348 -19.26 13.16 -2.10
N LYS A 349 -19.89 11.99 -1.91
CA LYS A 349 -21.11 11.83 -1.08
C LYS A 349 -20.89 12.20 0.40
N THR A 350 -19.64 12.34 0.82
CA THR A 350 -19.22 12.77 2.16
C THR A 350 -19.04 14.30 2.27
N ASP A 351 -19.44 15.06 1.25
CA ASP A 351 -19.24 16.51 1.09
C ASP A 351 -17.77 16.95 0.98
N HIS A 352 -16.81 16.02 0.89
CA HIS A 352 -15.43 16.34 0.52
C HIS A 352 -15.35 16.69 -0.97
N GLU A 353 -14.67 17.79 -1.30
CA GLU A 353 -14.44 18.24 -2.67
C GLU A 353 -12.97 18.12 -3.09
N HIS A 354 -12.73 17.53 -4.27
CA HIS A 354 -11.42 17.50 -4.93
C HIS A 354 -11.43 18.43 -6.14
N LEU A 355 -10.73 19.56 -6.03
CA LEU A 355 -10.58 20.53 -7.12
C LEU A 355 -9.27 20.31 -7.89
N PHE A 356 -9.40 19.84 -9.14
CA PHE A 356 -8.31 19.68 -10.09
C PHE A 356 -8.21 20.91 -10.98
N ARG A 357 -7.08 21.63 -10.88
CA ARG A 357 -6.89 22.90 -11.57
C ARG A 357 -6.03 22.77 -12.81
N ASN A 358 -6.02 23.84 -13.62
CA ASN A 358 -5.11 24.02 -14.76
C ASN A 358 -5.25 22.93 -15.84
N ILE A 359 -6.46 22.45 -16.10
CA ILE A 359 -6.72 21.47 -17.17
C ILE A 359 -6.88 22.23 -18.49
N GLN A 360 -6.17 21.81 -19.54
CA GLN A 360 -6.24 22.47 -20.85
C GLN A 360 -7.65 22.40 -21.44
N ARG A 361 -8.13 23.49 -22.05
CA ARG A 361 -9.48 23.60 -22.64
C ARG A 361 -9.78 22.53 -23.69
N ASN A 362 -8.78 22.09 -24.45
CA ASN A 362 -8.93 21.02 -25.44
C ASN A 362 -9.27 19.65 -24.83
N GLU A 363 -9.06 19.44 -23.52
CA GLU A 363 -9.45 18.23 -22.80
C GLU A 363 -10.93 18.23 -22.36
N TYR A 364 -11.61 19.38 -22.44
CA TYR A 364 -12.98 19.54 -21.95
C TYR A 364 -13.94 18.52 -22.57
N ASN A 365 -13.97 18.44 -23.90
CA ASN A 365 -14.91 17.55 -24.61
C ASN A 365 -14.64 16.08 -24.31
N ASN A 366 -13.37 15.69 -24.17
CA ASN A 366 -12.97 14.32 -23.86
C ASN A 366 -13.41 13.93 -22.45
N LEU A 367 -13.15 14.80 -21.46
CA LEU A 367 -13.57 14.59 -20.07
C LEU A 367 -15.10 14.60 -19.94
N TYR A 368 -15.77 15.58 -20.53
CA TYR A 368 -17.23 15.67 -20.51
C TYR A 368 -17.88 14.41 -21.09
N SER A 369 -17.42 13.97 -22.26
CA SER A 369 -17.94 12.76 -22.92
C SER A 369 -17.69 11.51 -22.08
N PHE A 370 -16.51 11.39 -21.48
CA PHE A 370 -16.18 10.28 -20.59
C PHE A 370 -17.07 10.27 -19.34
N ILE A 371 -17.17 11.39 -18.62
CA ILE A 371 -17.95 11.53 -17.38
C ILE A 371 -19.43 11.25 -17.65
N SER A 372 -19.97 11.79 -18.74
CA SER A 372 -21.33 11.52 -19.20
C SER A 372 -21.55 10.04 -19.52
N SER A 373 -20.59 9.39 -20.21
CA SER A 373 -20.68 7.96 -20.53
C SER A 373 -20.64 7.05 -19.30
N LYS A 374 -20.10 7.54 -18.18
CA LYS A 374 -20.12 6.85 -16.88
C LYS A 374 -21.38 7.11 -16.06
N GLY A 375 -22.28 7.98 -16.53
CA GLY A 375 -23.52 8.33 -15.83
C GLY A 375 -23.29 9.16 -14.56
N LEU A 376 -22.14 9.84 -14.44
CA LEU A 376 -21.87 10.72 -13.31
C LEU A 376 -22.66 12.03 -13.47
N LYS A 377 -23.22 12.53 -12.37
CA LYS A 377 -24.02 13.76 -12.36
C LYS A 377 -23.12 14.98 -12.59
N ILE A 378 -23.47 15.84 -13.54
CA ILE A 378 -22.76 17.10 -13.84
C ILE A 378 -23.64 18.29 -13.45
N THR A 379 -23.17 19.17 -12.56
CA THR A 379 -23.97 20.25 -11.93
C THR A 379 -23.95 21.58 -12.70
N ASN A 380 -22.90 21.90 -13.46
CA ASN A 380 -22.78 23.17 -14.20
C ASN A 380 -23.47 23.23 -15.58
N LEU A 381 -24.45 22.36 -15.81
CA LEU A 381 -25.37 22.49 -16.95
C LEU A 381 -26.44 23.55 -16.64
N GLY A 382 -26.03 24.81 -16.61
CA GLY A 382 -26.96 25.93 -16.59
C GLY A 382 -27.86 25.91 -17.84
N GLY A 383 -29.10 25.44 -17.70
CA GLY A 383 -30.23 25.87 -18.50
C GLY A 383 -30.25 25.59 -20.02
N ALA A 384 -29.63 24.54 -20.54
CA ALA A 384 -29.96 24.04 -21.90
C ALA A 384 -29.52 22.58 -22.05
N GLY A 385 -30.47 21.65 -21.89
CA GLY A 385 -30.27 20.21 -22.07
C GLY A 385 -30.19 19.75 -23.53
N THR A 386 -29.60 20.52 -24.44
CA THR A 386 -29.43 20.15 -25.85
C THR A 386 -28.03 20.50 -26.35
N ALA A 387 -27.59 19.80 -27.39
CA ALA A 387 -26.32 20.02 -28.09
C ALA A 387 -26.04 21.48 -28.49
N GLU A 388 -27.06 22.36 -28.45
CA GLU A 388 -26.96 23.80 -28.68
C GLU A 388 -26.27 24.57 -27.54
N GLY A 389 -26.38 24.14 -26.27
CA GLY A 389 -25.62 24.77 -25.17
C GLY A 389 -24.11 24.51 -25.28
N VAL A 390 -23.74 23.35 -25.84
CA VAL A 390 -22.36 22.97 -26.15
C VAL A 390 -21.85 23.77 -27.37
N ALA A 391 -22.71 24.05 -28.36
CA ALA A 391 -22.39 24.88 -29.52
C ALA A 391 -22.25 26.38 -29.16
N ALA A 392 -23.14 26.93 -28.34
CA ALA A 392 -23.05 28.32 -27.87
C ALA A 392 -21.77 28.57 -27.03
N VAL A 393 -21.32 27.56 -26.28
CA VAL A 393 -20.05 27.56 -25.55
C VAL A 393 -18.81 27.55 -26.47
N LEU A 394 -18.95 27.05 -27.71
CA LEU A 394 -17.86 26.90 -28.68
C LEU A 394 -17.88 27.96 -29.79
N GLN A 395 -19.00 28.64 -30.04
CA GLN A 395 -19.16 29.57 -31.17
C GLN A 395 -18.85 31.05 -30.88
N GLU A 396 -18.78 31.50 -29.63
CA GLU A 396 -18.70 32.94 -29.35
C GLU A 396 -17.31 33.59 -29.51
N ASP A 397 -16.24 32.85 -29.83
CA ASP A 397 -14.86 33.41 -29.91
C ASP A 397 -14.12 33.18 -31.24
N ASP A 398 -14.76 32.61 -32.28
CA ASP A 398 -14.08 32.38 -33.58
C ASP A 398 -14.04 33.62 -34.50
N ASP A 399 -14.59 34.76 -34.05
CA ASP A 399 -14.65 36.03 -34.80
C ASP A 399 -13.66 37.11 -34.31
N ALA A 400 -12.66 36.76 -33.50
CA ALA A 400 -11.56 37.67 -33.21
C ALA A 400 -10.54 37.66 -34.36
N VAL A 401 -10.89 38.33 -35.46
CA VAL A 401 -9.96 38.64 -36.54
C VAL A 401 -8.78 39.42 -35.95
N ASP A 402 -7.58 38.83 -35.98
CA ASP A 402 -6.35 39.44 -35.49
C ASP A 402 -6.16 40.83 -36.15
N PRO A 403 -6.14 41.94 -35.39
CA PRO A 403 -5.92 43.29 -35.91
C PRO A 403 -4.58 43.43 -36.66
N HIS A 404 -3.64 42.52 -36.42
CA HIS A 404 -2.38 42.43 -37.15
C HIS A 404 -2.56 41.85 -38.56
N LEU A 405 -3.47 40.89 -38.75
CA LEU A 405 -3.79 40.33 -40.07
C LEU A 405 -4.52 41.35 -40.97
N GLU A 406 -5.41 42.18 -40.41
CA GLU A 406 -6.05 43.27 -41.16
C GLU A 406 -5.04 44.36 -41.57
N ARG A 407 -4.07 44.69 -40.72
CA ARG A 407 -3.01 45.65 -41.08
C ARG A 407 -2.11 45.14 -42.20
N ILE A 408 -1.76 43.85 -42.19
CA ILE A 408 -0.98 43.23 -43.27
C ILE A 408 -1.78 43.19 -44.57
N ARG A 409 -3.08 42.87 -44.49
CA ARG A 409 -3.96 42.82 -45.66
C ARG A 409 -4.20 44.20 -46.27
N ASN A 410 -4.32 45.24 -45.45
CA ASN A 410 -4.47 46.62 -45.92
C ASN A 410 -3.15 47.21 -46.46
N GLN A 411 -1.99 46.83 -45.91
CA GLN A 411 -0.69 47.21 -46.49
C GLN A 411 -0.41 46.51 -47.83
N ALA A 412 -0.88 45.28 -48.03
CA ALA A 412 -0.74 44.57 -49.30
C ALA A 412 -1.69 45.08 -50.40
N ALA A 413 -2.75 45.81 -50.04
CA ALA A 413 -3.72 46.36 -50.99
C ALA A 413 -3.35 47.77 -51.50
N ASP A 414 -2.45 48.48 -50.82
CA ASP A 414 -1.96 49.81 -51.23
C ASP A 414 -0.70 49.75 -52.14
N GLU A 415 -0.16 48.56 -52.41
CA GLU A 415 0.96 48.34 -53.34
C GLU A 415 0.56 47.63 -54.66
N SER A 416 -0.71 47.72 -55.07
CA SER A 416 -1.19 47.20 -56.38
C SER A 416 -1.68 48.30 -57.31
#